data_AF-A0AAU5P5R8-F1
#
_entry.id   AF-A0AAU5P5R8-F1
#
_cell.length_a   1.000
_cell.length_b   1.000
_cell.length_c   1.000
_cell.angle_alpha   90.00
_cell.angle_beta   90.00
_cell.angle_gamma   90.00
#
_symmetry.space_group_name_H-M   'P 1'
#
loop_
_entity.id
_entity.type
_entity.pdbx_description
1 polymer ?
#
loop_
_entity_poly.entity_id
_entity_poly.type
_entity_poly.pdbx_seq_one_letter_code
_entity_poly.pdbx_strand_id
1 'polypeptide(L)'
;MQGTTYKRCKCPVRRNAAGKRLACPKKHGTWTYVADVPLSDAGRREHGRQQITWGGFASQTLAVAELRQAIQLLEIPSTDDDAGRLEIVSSIRDHCRRYQQLPDYADVRRGFGAGISLTMEQTTGEWLDVWMGGKRKLAANTRRSYEGFIRRYLKPQLGDIPLEKLRPAQIRTAYDAIVADAAKGSRPIGPATLQRIHARSGQRST
;
A
#
# COMPACT_ATOMS: atom_id res chain seq x y z
N MET A 1 21.03 -14.78 -1.72
CA MET A 1 19.58 -14.86 -1.44
C MET A 1 18.87 -15.73 -2.49
N GLN A 2 17.75 -16.35 -2.14
CA GLN A 2 16.95 -17.16 -3.08
C GLN A 2 15.64 -16.43 -3.44
N GLY A 3 15.24 -16.58 -4.69
CA GLY A 3 13.96 -16.12 -5.19
C GLY A 3 13.55 -16.94 -6.39
N THR A 4 12.25 -17.03 -6.64
CA THR A 4 11.71 -17.80 -7.77
C THR A 4 10.75 -16.95 -8.57
N THR A 5 10.77 -17.12 -9.89
CA THR A 5 9.78 -16.53 -10.80
C THR A 5 8.86 -17.60 -11.32
N TYR A 6 7.57 -17.32 -11.41
CA TYR A 6 6.59 -18.21 -12.01
C TYR A 6 5.52 -17.44 -12.75
N LYS A 7 4.85 -18.14 -13.66
CA LYS A 7 3.78 -17.58 -14.47
C LYS A 7 2.42 -17.85 -13.83
N ARG A 8 1.60 -16.82 -13.63
CA ARG A 8 0.21 -16.94 -13.19
C ARG A 8 -0.73 -16.73 -14.37
N CYS A 9 -1.68 -17.65 -14.52
CA CYS A 9 -2.73 -17.58 -15.53
C CYS A 9 -4.06 -17.99 -14.89
N LYS A 10 -5.18 -17.49 -15.42
CA LYS A 10 -6.54 -17.84 -14.96
C LYS A 10 -7.05 -19.18 -15.52
N CYS A 11 -6.22 -19.93 -16.27
CA CYS A 11 -6.66 -21.21 -16.81
C CYS A 11 -6.82 -22.27 -15.70
N PRO A 12 -7.75 -23.23 -15.88
CA PRO A 12 -7.87 -24.40 -15.01
C PRO A 12 -6.52 -25.11 -14.85
N VAL A 13 -6.24 -25.54 -13.62
CA VAL A 13 -5.00 -26.25 -13.30
C VAL A 13 -5.02 -27.63 -13.97
N ARG A 14 -4.04 -27.89 -14.84
CA ARG A 14 -3.77 -29.23 -15.36
C ARG A 14 -2.71 -29.91 -14.50
N ARG A 15 -2.88 -31.20 -14.21
CA ARG A 15 -1.92 -32.03 -13.48
C ARG A 15 -1.51 -33.22 -14.35
N ASN A 16 -0.27 -33.70 -14.17
CA ASN A 16 0.15 -34.96 -14.77
C ASN A 16 -0.35 -36.16 -13.94
N ALA A 17 -0.07 -37.39 -14.40
CA ALA A 17 -0.43 -38.62 -13.69
C ALA A 17 0.15 -38.71 -12.28
N ALA A 18 1.29 -38.07 -12.02
CA ALA A 18 1.92 -37.96 -10.70
C ALA A 18 1.38 -36.81 -9.84
N GLY A 19 0.29 -36.14 -10.25
CA GLY A 19 -0.33 -35.03 -9.51
C GLY A 19 0.41 -33.68 -9.59
N LYS A 20 1.55 -33.59 -10.29
CA LYS A 20 2.33 -32.34 -10.47
C LYS A 20 1.59 -31.39 -11.40
N ARG A 21 1.54 -30.11 -11.02
CA ARG A 21 0.95 -29.04 -11.85
C ARG A 21 1.75 -28.86 -13.14
N LEU A 22 1.06 -28.92 -14.27
CA LEU A 22 1.60 -28.67 -15.60
C LEU A 22 1.58 -27.18 -15.93
N ALA A 23 2.54 -26.74 -16.74
CA ALA A 23 2.58 -25.39 -17.27
C ALA A 23 1.39 -25.15 -18.21
N CYS A 24 0.85 -23.92 -18.19
CA CYS A 24 -0.20 -23.57 -19.13
C CYS A 24 0.38 -23.44 -20.55
N PRO A 25 -0.16 -24.14 -21.56
CA PRO A 25 0.35 -24.10 -22.93
C PRO A 25 -0.01 -22.80 -23.66
N LYS A 26 -0.99 -22.03 -23.17
CA LYS A 26 -1.44 -20.79 -23.79
C LYS A 26 -0.44 -19.65 -23.55
N LYS A 27 -0.25 -18.80 -24.56
CA LYS A 27 0.57 -17.57 -24.47
C LYS A 27 -0.20 -16.43 -23.78
N HIS A 28 -0.53 -16.62 -22.50
CA HIS A 28 -1.22 -15.61 -21.68
C HIS A 28 -0.79 -15.68 -20.21
N GLY A 29 -1.28 -14.73 -19.42
CA GLY A 29 -0.94 -14.61 -17.99
C GLY A 29 0.22 -13.65 -17.76
N THR A 30 0.53 -13.43 -16.50
CA THR A 30 1.57 -12.51 -16.06
C THR A 30 2.64 -13.26 -15.27
N TRP A 31 3.84 -12.72 -15.28
CA TRP A 31 4.93 -13.23 -14.45
C TRP A 31 4.87 -12.59 -13.07
N THR A 32 5.27 -13.37 -12.08
CA THR A 32 5.32 -13.01 -10.66
C THR A 32 6.62 -13.57 -10.11
N TYR A 33 7.26 -12.84 -9.21
CA TYR A 33 8.38 -13.36 -8.44
C TYR A 33 8.03 -13.43 -6.97
N VAL A 34 8.75 -14.29 -6.27
CA VAL A 34 8.80 -14.38 -4.82
C VAL A 34 10.26 -14.30 -4.40
N ALA A 35 10.59 -13.35 -3.53
CA ALA A 35 11.91 -13.20 -2.92
C ALA A 35 11.81 -13.59 -1.43
N ASP A 36 12.73 -14.44 -0.98
CA ASP A 36 12.86 -14.73 0.45
C ASP A 36 13.59 -13.59 1.15
N VAL A 37 13.08 -13.17 2.32
CA VAL A 37 13.71 -12.16 3.17
C VAL A 37 14.69 -12.88 4.10
N PRO A 38 16.01 -12.62 4.01
CA PRO A 38 16.97 -13.33 4.84
C PRO A 38 17.08 -12.66 6.20
N LEU A 39 16.20 -13.07 7.09
CA LEU A 39 16.32 -12.74 8.51
C LEU A 39 17.37 -13.64 9.19
N SER A 40 17.99 -13.14 10.25
CA SER A 40 18.83 -13.93 11.16
C SER A 40 18.02 -15.06 11.82
N ASP A 41 18.68 -15.98 12.53
CA ASP A 41 17.97 -17.02 13.29
C ASP A 41 17.05 -16.44 14.38
N ALA A 42 17.43 -15.31 14.98
CA ALA A 42 16.59 -14.62 15.95
C ALA A 42 15.34 -14.05 15.26
N GLY A 43 15.50 -13.28 14.18
CA GLY A 43 14.38 -12.71 13.42
C GLY A 43 13.48 -13.78 12.80
N ARG A 44 14.04 -14.92 12.35
CA ARG A 44 13.23 -16.06 11.87
C ARG A 44 12.39 -16.70 12.98
N ARG A 45 12.88 -16.78 14.21
CA ARG A 45 12.09 -17.28 15.35
C ARG A 45 10.97 -16.33 15.74
N GLU A 46 11.23 -15.03 15.67
CA GLU A 46 10.26 -13.99 16.03
C GLU A 46 9.19 -13.78 14.96
N HIS A 47 9.60 -13.55 13.71
CA HIS A 47 8.71 -13.14 12.62
C HIS A 47 8.38 -14.28 11.64
N GLY A 48 8.94 -15.46 11.84
CA GLY A 48 8.82 -16.58 10.92
C GLY A 48 9.51 -16.33 9.58
N ARG A 49 9.20 -17.19 8.60
CA ARG A 49 9.68 -17.02 7.23
C ARG A 49 8.97 -15.84 6.57
N GLN A 50 9.73 -14.80 6.23
CA GLN A 50 9.22 -13.62 5.52
C GLN A 50 9.54 -13.69 4.02
N GLN A 51 8.58 -13.25 3.21
CA GLN A 51 8.70 -13.22 1.75
C GLN A 51 8.12 -11.93 1.18
N ILE A 52 8.66 -11.50 0.03
CA ILE A 52 8.08 -10.46 -0.83
C ILE A 52 7.55 -11.15 -2.08
N THR A 53 6.29 -10.89 -2.43
CA THR A 53 5.67 -11.39 -3.67
C THR A 53 5.19 -10.22 -4.49
N TRP A 54 5.64 -10.14 -5.75
CA TRP A 54 5.20 -9.08 -6.65
C TRP A 54 5.12 -9.58 -8.09
N GLY A 55 4.20 -9.03 -8.89
CA GLY A 55 3.90 -9.55 -10.20
C GLY A 55 3.06 -8.61 -11.05
N GLY A 56 2.80 -9.05 -12.28
CA GLY A 56 2.19 -8.21 -13.32
C GLY A 56 3.07 -8.05 -14.55
N PHE A 57 4.27 -8.63 -14.55
CA PHE A 57 5.20 -8.49 -15.66
C PHE A 57 4.74 -9.23 -16.91
N ALA A 58 5.00 -8.62 -18.07
CA ALA A 58 4.72 -9.21 -19.37
C ALA A 58 5.64 -10.40 -19.71
N SER A 59 6.85 -10.45 -19.14
CA SER A 59 7.85 -11.49 -19.42
C SER A 59 8.58 -11.98 -18.17
N GLN A 60 9.16 -13.17 -18.27
CA GLN A 60 10.00 -13.73 -17.21
C GLN A 60 11.23 -12.85 -16.96
N THR A 61 11.85 -12.36 -18.03
CA THR A 61 13.04 -11.52 -17.96
C THR A 61 12.81 -10.26 -17.12
N LEU A 62 11.66 -9.60 -17.31
CA LEU A 62 11.28 -8.44 -16.50
C LEU A 62 11.08 -8.81 -15.03
N ALA A 63 10.39 -9.93 -14.75
CA ALA A 63 10.21 -10.40 -13.38
C ALA A 63 11.53 -10.80 -12.70
N VAL A 64 12.47 -11.38 -13.45
CA VAL A 64 13.82 -11.73 -12.96
C VAL A 64 14.65 -10.48 -12.72
N ALA A 65 14.55 -9.46 -13.58
CA ALA A 65 15.24 -8.19 -13.39
C ALA A 65 14.75 -7.48 -12.11
N GLU A 66 13.43 -7.40 -11.91
CA GLU A 66 12.88 -6.79 -10.70
C GLU A 66 13.19 -7.61 -9.43
N LEU A 67 13.14 -8.95 -9.51
CA LEU A 67 13.57 -9.82 -8.41
C LEU A 67 15.01 -9.53 -7.97
N ARG A 68 15.94 -9.31 -8.91
CA ARG A 68 17.33 -8.97 -8.58
C ARG A 68 17.43 -7.63 -7.84
N GLN A 69 16.68 -6.62 -8.28
CA GLN A 69 16.63 -5.32 -7.61
C GLN A 69 16.03 -5.44 -6.20
N ALA A 70 14.95 -6.21 -6.03
CA ALA A 70 14.37 -6.47 -4.72
C ALA A 70 15.36 -7.16 -3.77
N ILE A 71 16.15 -8.12 -4.27
CA ILE A 71 17.24 -8.75 -3.51
C ILE A 71 18.30 -7.72 -3.10
N GLN A 72 18.75 -6.87 -4.03
CA GLN A 72 19.74 -5.83 -3.72
C GLN A 72 19.25 -4.85 -2.64
N LEU A 73 17.98 -4.44 -2.69
CA LEU A 73 17.39 -3.61 -1.64
C LEU A 73 17.43 -4.31 -0.29
N LEU A 74 17.05 -5.60 -0.24
CA LEU A 74 17.09 -6.38 0.99
C LEU A 74 18.51 -6.55 1.52
N GLU A 75 19.55 -6.41 0.72
CA GLU A 75 20.97 -6.52 1.11
C GLU A 75 21.55 -5.20 1.69
N ILE A 76 20.78 -4.09 1.70
CA ILE A 76 21.25 -2.81 2.24
C ILE A 76 21.58 -2.87 3.75
N PRO A 77 20.73 -3.45 4.63
CA PRO A 77 21.00 -3.56 6.05
C PRO A 77 22.08 -4.62 6.31
N SER A 78 22.82 -4.46 7.40
CA SER A 78 23.78 -5.47 7.85
C SER A 78 23.08 -6.81 8.11
N THR A 79 23.87 -7.89 8.14
CA THR A 79 23.33 -9.25 8.24
C THR A 79 22.57 -9.50 9.55
N ASP A 80 22.92 -8.78 10.62
CA ASP A 80 22.31 -8.83 11.95
C ASP A 80 21.17 -7.82 12.16
N ASP A 81 20.97 -6.88 11.22
CA ASP A 81 19.90 -5.88 11.31
C ASP A 81 18.61 -6.37 10.65
N ASP A 82 17.91 -7.23 11.38
CA ASP A 82 16.59 -7.73 10.98
C ASP A 82 15.53 -6.60 10.98
N ALA A 83 15.64 -5.64 11.89
CA ALA A 83 14.69 -4.54 12.01
C ALA A 83 14.74 -3.63 10.76
N GLY A 84 15.93 -3.20 10.36
CA GLY A 84 16.13 -2.43 9.13
C GLY A 84 15.75 -3.21 7.88
N ARG A 85 15.96 -4.53 7.87
CA ARG A 85 15.52 -5.40 6.76
C ARG A 85 14.01 -5.45 6.64
N LEU A 86 13.28 -5.50 7.75
CA LEU A 86 11.82 -5.46 7.77
C LEU A 86 11.27 -4.07 7.39
N GLU A 87 11.99 -3.00 7.70
CA GLU A 87 11.66 -1.65 7.23
C GLU A 87 11.75 -1.56 5.70
N ILE A 88 12.83 -2.06 5.10
CA ILE A 88 12.98 -2.14 3.64
C ILE A 88 11.89 -3.01 3.01
N VAL A 89 11.54 -4.15 3.63
CA VAL A 89 10.41 -4.97 3.18
C VAL A 89 9.11 -4.15 3.13
N SER A 90 8.87 -3.34 4.15
CA SER A 90 7.68 -2.48 4.25
C SER A 90 7.71 -1.39 3.18
N SER A 91 8.86 -0.75 2.97
CA SER A 91 9.08 0.22 1.88
C SER A 91 8.83 -0.40 0.50
N ILE A 92 9.39 -1.57 0.22
CA ILE A 92 9.18 -2.31 -1.05
C ILE A 92 7.69 -2.58 -1.28
N ARG A 93 7.01 -3.16 -0.27
CA ARG A 93 5.57 -3.47 -0.38
C ARG A 93 4.74 -2.22 -0.66
N ASP A 94 5.07 -1.13 0.02
CA ASP A 94 4.38 0.14 -0.17
C ASP A 94 4.61 0.73 -1.56
N HIS A 95 5.85 0.74 -2.03
CA HIS A 95 6.22 1.30 -3.34
C HIS A 95 5.59 0.51 -4.50
N CYS A 96 5.65 -0.83 -4.45
CA CYS A 96 4.99 -1.68 -5.42
C CYS A 96 3.47 -1.46 -5.42
N ARG A 97 2.85 -1.31 -4.24
CA ARG A 97 1.41 -1.04 -4.12
C ARG A 97 1.03 0.33 -4.69
N ARG A 98 1.77 1.39 -4.36
CA ARG A 98 1.43 2.79 -4.69
C ARG A 98 1.86 3.19 -6.09
N TYR A 99 3.05 2.79 -6.51
CA TYR A 99 3.70 3.26 -7.74
C TYR A 99 3.88 2.17 -8.80
N GLN A 100 3.52 0.91 -8.48
CA GLN A 100 3.71 -0.24 -9.38
C GLN A 100 5.17 -0.48 -9.77
N GLN A 101 6.11 -0.04 -8.94
CA GLN A 101 7.55 -0.20 -9.13
C GLN A 101 8.26 -0.24 -7.79
N LEU A 102 9.44 -0.87 -7.77
CA LEU A 102 10.34 -0.84 -6.61
C LEU A 102 10.81 0.59 -6.31
N PRO A 103 11.15 0.88 -5.04
CA PRO A 103 11.84 2.12 -4.72
C PRO A 103 13.25 2.10 -5.33
N ASP A 104 13.78 3.28 -5.65
CA ASP A 104 15.14 3.40 -6.18
C ASP A 104 16.18 2.99 -5.13
N TYR A 105 17.19 2.22 -5.56
CA TYR A 105 18.23 1.70 -4.67
C TYR A 105 19.03 2.81 -3.97
N ALA A 106 19.40 3.86 -4.71
CA ALA A 106 20.21 4.94 -4.15
C ALA A 106 19.40 5.76 -3.13
N ASP A 107 18.11 5.94 -3.37
CA ASP A 107 17.21 6.63 -2.45
C ASP A 107 17.00 5.83 -1.16
N VAL A 108 16.75 4.53 -1.27
CA VAL A 108 16.61 3.65 -0.09
C VAL A 108 17.92 3.57 0.68
N ARG A 109 19.05 3.37 0.00
CA ARG A 109 20.38 3.30 0.66
C ARG A 109 20.70 4.59 1.41
N ARG A 110 20.41 5.75 0.79
CA ARG A 110 20.65 7.07 1.39
C ARG A 110 19.73 7.33 2.59
N GLY A 111 18.42 7.04 2.45
CA GLY A 111 17.45 7.21 3.53
C GLY A 111 17.78 6.33 4.72
N PHE A 112 18.07 5.06 4.47
CA PHE A 112 18.42 4.07 5.48
C PHE A 112 19.69 4.47 6.25
N GLY A 113 20.76 4.82 5.53
CA GLY A 113 22.01 5.25 6.15
C GLY A 113 21.90 6.55 6.95
N ALA A 114 20.90 7.38 6.66
CA ALA A 114 20.60 8.60 7.39
C ALA A 114 19.61 8.39 8.56
N GLY A 115 19.13 7.16 8.79
CA GLY A 115 18.09 6.86 9.79
C GLY A 115 16.73 7.50 9.47
N ILE A 116 16.49 7.85 8.20
CA ILE A 116 15.22 8.40 7.74
C ILE A 116 14.29 7.22 7.47
N SER A 117 13.09 7.28 8.02
CA SER A 117 12.05 6.27 7.76
C SER A 117 11.82 6.10 6.26
N LEU A 118 11.98 4.86 5.79
CA LEU A 118 11.84 4.47 4.38
C LEU A 118 10.39 4.21 3.97
N THR A 119 9.51 4.14 4.96
CA THR A 119 8.07 4.09 4.77
C THR A 119 7.55 5.51 4.84
N MET A 120 6.80 5.92 3.80
CA MET A 120 5.96 7.10 3.90
C MET A 120 4.80 6.73 4.84
N GLU A 121 5.06 6.79 6.15
CA GLU A 121 4.08 6.75 7.23
C GLU A 121 3.28 8.05 7.22
N GLN A 122 2.64 8.33 6.07
CA GLN A 122 1.79 9.49 5.96
C GLN A 122 0.63 9.29 6.94
N THR A 123 0.52 10.21 7.88
CA THR A 123 -0.63 10.25 8.78
C THR A 123 -1.89 10.56 7.97
N THR A 124 -3.05 10.14 8.45
CA THR A 124 -4.31 10.46 7.77
C THR A 124 -4.49 11.98 7.66
N GLY A 125 -3.97 12.75 8.63
CA GLY A 125 -3.98 14.21 8.61
C GLY A 125 -3.17 14.81 7.45
N GLU A 126 -1.95 14.34 7.24
CA GLU A 126 -1.09 14.76 6.12
C GLU A 126 -1.67 14.35 4.77
N TRP A 127 -2.27 13.15 4.70
CA TRP A 127 -2.96 12.70 3.49
C TRP A 127 -4.16 13.59 3.16
N LEU A 128 -4.93 14.02 4.17
CA LEU A 128 -6.08 14.93 3.99
C LEU A 128 -5.65 16.30 3.46
N ASP A 129 -4.48 16.80 3.86
CA ASP A 129 -3.92 18.06 3.35
C ASP A 129 -3.51 17.96 1.89
N VAL A 130 -2.78 16.90 1.52
CA VAL A 130 -2.41 16.63 0.13
C VAL A 130 -3.65 16.41 -0.74
N TRP A 131 -4.64 15.68 -0.23
CA TRP A 131 -5.92 15.45 -0.89
C TRP A 131 -6.66 16.77 -1.17
N MET A 132 -6.72 17.70 -0.20
CA MET A 132 -7.34 19.01 -0.39
C MET A 132 -6.56 19.91 -1.36
N GLY A 133 -5.23 19.91 -1.28
CA GLY A 133 -4.35 20.62 -2.21
C GLY A 133 -4.54 20.15 -3.67
N GLY A 134 -4.78 18.85 -3.86
CA GLY A 134 -5.02 18.25 -5.18
C GLY A 134 -6.38 18.62 -5.81
N LYS A 135 -7.38 19.05 -5.03
CA LYS A 135 -8.73 19.36 -5.53
C LYS A 135 -8.86 20.76 -6.15
N ARG A 136 -7.95 21.14 -7.04
CA ARG A 136 -7.86 22.52 -7.60
C ARG A 136 -9.13 23.00 -8.31
N LYS A 137 -9.96 22.10 -8.85
CA LYS A 137 -11.21 22.42 -9.57
C LYS A 137 -12.48 22.54 -8.69
N LEU A 138 -12.36 22.48 -7.36
CA LEU A 138 -13.52 22.68 -6.47
C LEU A 138 -13.95 24.14 -6.45
N ALA A 139 -15.26 24.40 -6.54
CA ALA A 139 -15.84 25.71 -6.28
C ALA A 139 -15.44 26.20 -4.89
N ALA A 140 -15.19 27.51 -4.76
CA ALA A 140 -14.65 28.11 -3.53
C ALA A 140 -15.46 27.77 -2.27
N ASN A 141 -16.79 27.79 -2.36
CA ASN A 141 -17.68 27.43 -1.26
C ASN A 141 -17.56 25.95 -0.87
N THR A 142 -17.46 25.03 -1.83
CA THR A 142 -17.30 23.60 -1.56
C THR A 142 -15.94 23.29 -0.96
N ARG A 143 -14.88 23.95 -1.44
CA ARG A 143 -13.54 23.84 -0.83
C ARG A 143 -13.55 24.31 0.62
N ARG A 144 -14.13 25.49 0.89
CA ARG A 144 -14.24 26.04 2.25
C ARG A 144 -14.99 25.11 3.20
N SER A 145 -16.09 24.50 2.74
CA SER A 145 -16.82 23.50 3.52
C SER A 145 -15.97 22.25 3.80
N TYR A 146 -15.25 21.74 2.80
CA TYR A 146 -14.38 20.56 2.99
C TYR A 146 -13.20 20.83 3.93
N GLU A 147 -12.52 21.97 3.81
CA GLU A 147 -11.46 22.38 4.74
C GLU A 147 -12.01 22.52 6.16
N GLY A 148 -13.21 23.10 6.28
CA GLY A 148 -13.92 23.19 7.57
C GLY A 148 -14.18 21.81 8.19
N PHE A 149 -14.66 20.85 7.41
CA PHE A 149 -14.89 19.49 7.88
C PHE A 149 -13.61 18.75 8.27
N ILE A 150 -12.58 18.87 7.44
CA ILE A 150 -11.28 18.25 7.68
C ILE A 150 -10.68 18.77 8.97
N ARG A 151 -10.68 20.09 9.16
CA ARG A 151 -10.12 20.73 10.36
C ARG A 151 -10.93 20.43 11.62
N ARG A 152 -12.27 20.38 11.54
CA ARG A 152 -13.13 20.29 12.71
C ARG A 152 -13.39 18.86 13.19
N TYR A 153 -13.49 17.88 12.29
CA TYR A 153 -13.90 16.52 12.66
C TYR A 153 -12.91 15.44 12.24
N LEU A 154 -12.31 15.54 11.05
CA LEU A 154 -11.46 14.45 10.54
C LEU A 154 -10.05 14.50 11.15
N LYS A 155 -9.37 15.65 11.12
CA LYS A 155 -8.02 15.78 11.68
C LYS A 155 -7.96 15.53 13.19
N PRO A 156 -8.86 16.07 14.03
CA PRO A 156 -8.77 15.84 15.47
C PRO A 156 -8.96 14.38 15.90
N GLN A 157 -9.64 13.57 15.09
CA GLN A 157 -9.99 12.19 15.45
C GLN A 157 -9.18 11.15 14.69
N LEU A 158 -8.83 11.45 13.44
CA LEU A 158 -8.14 10.53 12.54
C LEU A 158 -6.74 11.01 12.17
N GLY A 159 -6.42 12.28 12.42
CA GLY A 159 -5.22 12.95 11.92
C GLY A 159 -3.94 12.23 12.30
N ASP A 160 -3.80 11.83 13.55
CA ASP A 160 -2.59 11.18 14.09
C ASP A 160 -2.52 9.68 13.75
N ILE A 161 -3.57 9.11 13.14
CA ILE A 161 -3.60 7.71 12.76
C ILE A 161 -2.84 7.54 11.44
N PRO A 162 -1.81 6.67 11.37
CA PRO A 162 -1.17 6.32 10.11
C PRO A 162 -2.22 5.84 9.11
N LEU A 163 -2.16 6.30 7.85
CA LEU A 163 -3.19 6.00 6.84
C LEU A 163 -3.42 4.48 6.67
N GLU A 164 -2.37 3.68 6.86
CA GLU A 164 -2.39 2.21 6.83
C GLU A 164 -3.09 1.54 8.01
N LYS A 165 -3.21 2.22 9.16
CA LYS A 165 -3.87 1.75 10.37
C LYS A 165 -5.31 2.29 10.49
N LEU A 166 -5.77 3.07 9.52
CA LEU A 166 -7.12 3.63 9.50
C LEU A 166 -8.17 2.52 9.32
N ARG A 167 -8.98 2.30 10.35
CA ARG A 167 -10.02 1.25 10.39
C ARG A 167 -11.40 1.83 10.07
N PRO A 168 -12.31 1.05 9.43
CA PRO A 168 -13.68 1.50 9.18
C PRO A 168 -14.46 1.92 10.43
N ALA A 169 -14.14 1.36 11.60
CA ALA A 169 -14.74 1.77 12.88
C ALA A 169 -14.41 3.23 13.23
N GLN A 170 -13.16 3.65 13.04
CA GLN A 170 -12.71 5.01 13.35
C GLN A 170 -13.35 6.02 12.38
N ILE A 171 -13.49 5.64 11.10
CA ILE A 171 -14.21 6.46 10.10
C ILE A 171 -15.68 6.65 10.48
N ARG A 172 -16.34 5.59 10.99
CA ARG A 172 -17.73 5.69 11.48
C ARG A 172 -17.85 6.62 12.68
N THR A 173 -16.94 6.55 13.66
CA THR A 173 -16.92 7.47 14.80
C THR A 173 -16.80 8.94 14.36
N ALA A 174 -15.92 9.23 13.39
CA ALA A 174 -15.79 10.56 12.82
C ALA A 174 -17.04 11.02 12.08
N TYR A 175 -17.71 10.10 11.38
CA TYR A 175 -18.98 10.37 10.72
C TYR A 175 -20.10 10.68 11.72
N ASP A 176 -20.23 9.88 12.78
CA ASP A 176 -21.26 10.05 13.80
C ASP A 176 -21.11 11.39 14.53
N ALA A 177 -19.87 11.84 14.78
CA ALA A 177 -19.57 13.16 15.33
C ALA A 177 -20.03 14.31 14.41
N ILE A 178 -19.89 14.17 13.09
CA ILE A 178 -20.37 15.14 12.12
C ILE A 178 -21.91 15.19 12.12
N VAL A 179 -22.58 14.04 12.17
CA VAL A 179 -24.04 13.95 12.20
C VAL A 179 -24.62 14.54 13.48
N ALA A 180 -24.01 14.24 14.63
CA ALA A 180 -24.44 14.74 15.93
C ALA A 180 -24.29 16.27 16.06
N ASP A 181 -23.27 16.85 15.44
CA ASP A 181 -23.07 18.30 15.40
C ASP A 181 -24.04 18.99 14.42
N ALA A 182 -24.29 18.38 13.26
CA ALA A 182 -25.28 18.86 12.30
C ALA A 182 -26.72 18.87 12.87
N ALA A 183 -27.02 18.00 13.84
CA ALA A 183 -28.30 17.97 14.55
C ALA A 183 -28.45 19.09 15.60
N LYS A 184 -27.36 19.75 16.03
CA LYS A 184 -27.35 20.76 17.10
C LYS A 184 -27.43 22.22 16.63
N GLY A 185 -27.24 22.51 15.33
CA GLY A 185 -27.33 23.89 14.82
C GLY A 185 -27.26 24.03 13.29
N SER A 186 -28.35 24.54 12.71
CA SER A 186 -28.56 25.13 11.37
C SER A 186 -27.45 25.05 10.29
N ARG A 187 -27.37 23.90 9.60
CA ARG A 187 -27.64 23.74 8.14
C ARG A 187 -27.41 22.27 7.78
N PRO A 188 -28.45 21.48 7.47
CA PRO A 188 -28.27 20.06 7.19
C PRO A 188 -27.51 19.91 5.87
N ILE A 189 -26.31 19.35 5.95
CA ILE A 189 -25.59 18.93 4.75
C ILE A 189 -26.21 17.62 4.33
N GLY A 190 -27.10 17.73 3.34
CA GLY A 190 -27.99 16.65 2.94
C GLY A 190 -27.20 15.39 2.54
N PRO A 191 -27.74 14.19 2.84
CA PRO A 191 -27.11 12.89 2.58
C PRO A 191 -26.63 12.69 1.13
N ALA A 192 -27.15 13.46 0.18
CA ALA A 192 -26.71 13.52 -1.22
C ALA A 192 -25.24 13.98 -1.42
N THR A 193 -24.66 14.75 -0.49
CA THR A 193 -23.25 15.20 -0.58
C THR A 193 -22.29 14.09 -0.14
N LEU A 194 -22.73 13.26 0.80
CA LEU A 194 -21.97 12.13 1.34
C LEU A 194 -22.07 10.89 0.43
N GLN A 195 -23.24 10.65 -0.18
CA GLN A 195 -23.38 9.62 -1.22
C GLN A 195 -22.48 9.89 -2.44
N ARG A 196 -22.17 11.15 -2.78
CA ARG A 196 -21.24 11.50 -3.88
C ARG A 196 -19.77 11.21 -3.56
N ILE A 197 -19.38 11.25 -2.29
CA ILE A 197 -18.02 10.89 -1.86
C ILE A 197 -17.86 9.36 -1.85
N HIS A 198 -18.88 8.62 -1.41
CA HIS A 198 -18.87 7.16 -1.42
C HIS A 198 -19.01 6.55 -2.84
N ALA A 199 -19.82 7.16 -3.71
CA ALA A 199 -20.08 6.66 -5.07
C ALA A 199 -18.86 6.70 -6.00
N ARG A 200 -17.85 7.55 -5.75
CA ARG A 200 -16.63 7.63 -6.59
C ARG A 200 -15.45 6.82 -6.05
N SER A 201 -15.48 6.40 -4.79
CA SER A 201 -14.58 5.37 -4.26
C SER A 201 -14.99 3.94 -4.67
N GLY A 202 -16.19 3.76 -5.25
CA GLY A 202 -16.73 2.47 -5.70
C GLY A 202 -16.70 2.21 -7.22
N GLN A 203 -16.24 3.14 -8.06
CA GLN A 203 -16.15 2.95 -9.51
C GLN A 203 -14.70 2.84 -10.00
N ARG A 204 -14.03 1.74 -9.62
CA ARG A 204 -12.98 1.07 -10.41
C ARG A 204 -13.05 -0.44 -10.13
N SER A 205 -14.24 -0.99 -10.36
CA SER A 205 -14.48 -2.41 -10.57
C SER A 205 -15.44 -2.56 -11.74
N THR A 206 -14.93 -2.30 -12.94
CA THR A 206 -15.22 -2.99 -14.21
C THR A 206 -14.11 -2.63 -15.17
#